data_AF-A0A2V6F4M6-F1
#
_entry.id   AF-A0A2V6F4M6-F1
#
_cell.length_a   1.000
_cell.length_b   1.000
_cell.length_c   1.000
_cell.angle_alpha   90.00
_cell.angle_beta   90.00
_cell.angle_gamma   90.00
#
_symmetry.space_group_name_H-M   'P 1'
#
loop_
_entity.id
_entity.type
_entity.pdbx_description
1 polymer ?
#
loop_
_entity_poly.entity_id
_entity_poly.type
_entity_poly.pdbx_seq_one_letter_code
_entity_poly.pdbx_strand_id
1 'polypeptide(L)' 'MKSIAVNEEQLQKIKTGSGFIAALDQSGGSTPKALRLYGIPENSWSSDEEMFTIVHQMWTRIISSPAFNGERIIG' A
#
# COMPACT_ATOMS: atom_id res chain seq x y z
N MET A 1 -21.47 -20.45 -6.94
CA MET A 1 -20.84 -19.16 -6.58
C MET A 1 -21.15 -18.87 -5.12
N LYS A 2 -20.15 -18.76 -4.24
CA LYS A 2 -20.38 -18.22 -2.90
C LYS A 2 -20.61 -16.72 -3.07
N SER A 3 -21.75 -16.23 -2.60
CA SER A 3 -21.95 -14.78 -2.45
C SER A 3 -20.88 -14.27 -1.48
N ILE A 4 -20.04 -13.35 -1.93
CA ILE A 4 -19.16 -12.61 -1.03
C ILE A 4 -20.09 -11.63 -0.32
N ALA A 5 -20.46 -11.95 0.93
CA ALA A 5 -21.18 -10.99 1.76
C ALA A 5 -20.29 -9.76 1.91
N VAL A 6 -20.80 -8.60 1.47
CA VAL A 6 -20.13 -7.33 1.64
C VAL A 6 -20.08 -7.03 3.14
N ASN A 7 -18.91 -6.66 3.65
CA ASN A 7 -18.82 -6.13 5.00
C ASN A 7 -19.50 -4.76 5.04
N GLU A 8 -20.65 -4.68 5.71
CA GLU A 8 -21.48 -3.48 5.74
C GLU A 8 -20.75 -2.28 6.36
N GLU A 9 -19.89 -2.50 7.36
CA GLU A 9 -19.11 -1.43 8.00
C GLU A 9 -18.10 -0.82 7.02
N GLN A 10 -17.38 -1.66 6.27
CA GLN A 10 -16.45 -1.20 5.21
C GLN A 10 -17.20 -0.47 4.10
N LEU A 11 -18.36 -0.98 3.67
CA LEU A 11 -19.20 -0.33 2.67
C LEU A 11 -19.66 1.05 3.11
N GLN A 12 -20.15 1.20 4.35
CA GLN A 12 -20.53 2.50 4.88
C GLN A 12 -19.33 3.45 4.96
N LYS A 13 -18.17 2.97 5.45
CA LYS A 13 -16.94 3.77 5.54
C LYS A 13 -16.52 4.33 4.18
N ILE A 14 -16.54 3.52 3.12
CA ILE A 14 -16.20 3.98 1.76
C ILE A 14 -17.27 4.92 1.19
N LYS A 15 -18.56 4.68 1.49
CA LYS A 15 -19.67 5.49 0.97
C LYS A 15 -19.75 6.89 1.58
N THR A 16 -19.47 7.02 2.88
CA THR A 16 -19.75 8.25 3.64
C THR A 16 -18.52 8.84 4.32
N GLY A 17 -17.44 8.09 4.48
CA GLY A 17 -16.22 8.54 5.12
C GLY A 17 -15.58 9.72 4.38
N SER A 18 -15.23 10.76 5.11
CA SER A 18 -14.48 11.90 4.56
C SER A 18 -12.99 11.56 4.56
N GLY A 19 -12.41 11.30 3.39
CA GLY A 19 -11.02 10.90 3.29
C GLY A 19 -10.60 10.57 1.86
N PHE A 20 -9.51 9.83 1.74
CA PHE A 20 -8.98 9.35 0.47
C PHE A 20 -8.45 7.92 0.60
N ILE A 21 -8.16 7.30 -0.55
CA ILE A 21 -7.56 5.97 -0.65
C ILE A 21 -6.05 6.13 -0.86
N ALA A 22 -5.26 5.42 -0.06
CA ALA A 22 -3.82 5.36 -0.25
C ALA A 22 -3.46 4.14 -1.11
N ALA A 23 -3.19 4.35 -2.40
CA ALA A 23 -2.88 3.26 -3.33
C ALA A 23 -1.43 2.75 -3.15
N LEU A 24 -1.30 1.54 -2.60
CA LEU A 24 -0.04 0.80 -2.43
C LEU A 24 -0.08 -0.50 -3.27
N ASP A 25 -0.29 -0.36 -4.58
CA ASP A 25 -0.59 -1.46 -5.51
C ASP A 25 0.44 -1.61 -6.66
N GLN A 26 1.69 -1.21 -6.41
CA GLN A 26 2.71 -1.20 -7.46
C GLN A 26 3.03 -2.62 -7.96
N SER A 27 2.99 -2.79 -9.28
CA SER A 27 3.44 -4.00 -9.97
C SER A 27 4.97 -4.16 -9.88
N GLY A 28 5.48 -5.38 -10.11
CA GLY A 28 6.92 -5.62 -10.17
C GLY A 28 7.67 -4.70 -11.14
N GLY A 29 7.08 -4.35 -12.28
CA GLY A 29 7.69 -3.45 -13.25
C GLY A 29 7.75 -1.98 -12.81
N SER A 30 6.88 -1.55 -11.89
CA SER A 30 6.87 -0.18 -11.35
C SER A 30 7.57 -0.04 -9.99
N THR A 31 7.87 -1.17 -9.33
CA THR A 31 8.60 -1.21 -8.06
C THR A 31 9.97 -0.50 -8.08
N PRO A 32 10.86 -0.69 -9.09
CA PRO A 32 12.14 0.02 -9.13
C PRO A 32 11.98 1.54 -9.09
N LYS A 33 11.00 2.07 -9.83
CA LYS A 33 10.70 3.50 -9.85
C LYS A 33 10.16 3.97 -8.49
N ALA A 34 9.28 3.19 -7.86
CA ALA A 34 8.74 3.53 -6.54
C ALA A 34 9.84 3.59 -5.47
N LEU A 35 10.72 2.58 -5.44
CA LEU A 35 11.87 2.52 -4.54
C LEU A 35 12.85 3.69 -4.77
N ARG A 36 13.14 4.03 -6.03
CA ARG A 36 13.97 5.19 -6.37
C ARG A 36 13.37 6.51 -5.91
N LEU A 37 12.06 6.71 -6.10
CA LEU A 37 11.36 7.90 -5.60
C LEU A 37 11.32 7.95 -4.07
N TYR A 38 11.37 6.79 -3.41
CA TYR A 38 11.50 6.66 -1.98
C TYR A 38 12.94 6.89 -1.46
N GLY A 39 13.92 7.02 -2.37
CA GLY A 39 15.32 7.27 -2.04
C GLY A 39 16.22 6.04 -2.02
N ILE A 40 15.73 4.88 -2.47
CA ILE A 40 16.51 3.63 -2.56
C ILE A 40 16.94 3.43 -4.03
N PRO A 41 18.23 3.54 -4.37
CA PRO A 41 18.70 3.42 -5.75
C PRO A 41 18.64 1.97 -6.26
N GLU A 42 18.54 1.79 -7.58
CA GLU A 42 18.32 0.48 -8.23
C GLU A 42 19.48 -0.52 -8.04
N ASN A 43 20.66 -0.06 -7.62
CA ASN A 43 21.79 -0.91 -7.26
C ASN A 43 21.76 -1.39 -5.79
N SER A 44 20.65 -1.19 -5.08
CA SER A 44 20.49 -1.61 -3.67
C SER A 44 19.97 -3.04 -3.51
N TRP A 45 19.67 -3.74 -4.61
CA TRP A 45 19.23 -5.13 -4.61
C TRP A 45 19.87 -5.89 -5.77
N SER A 46 20.02 -7.20 -5.61
CA SER A 46 20.66 -8.09 -6.58
C SER A 46 19.69 -9.07 -7.24
N SER A 47 18.45 -9.13 -6.75
CA SER A 47 17.39 -9.99 -7.29
C SER A 47 16.01 -9.35 -7.15
N ASP A 48 15.05 -9.85 -7.93
CA ASP A 48 13.64 -9.43 -7.82
C ASP A 48 13.07 -9.75 -6.43
N GLU A 49 13.45 -10.88 -5.84
CA GLU A 49 13.03 -11.27 -4.48
C GLU A 49 13.49 -10.27 -3.42
N GLU A 50 14.74 -9.81 -3.53
CA GLU A 50 15.28 -8.79 -2.63
C GLU A 50 14.58 -7.44 -2.84
N MET A 51 14.33 -7.06 -4.10
CA MET A 51 13.56 -5.86 -4.44
C MET A 51 12.14 -5.92 -3.82
N PHE A 52 11.45 -7.06 -3.93
CA PHE A 52 10.12 -7.24 -3.34
C PHE A 52 10.14 -7.24 -1.81
N THR A 53 11.21 -7.74 -1.20
CA THR A 53 11.40 -7.64 0.24
C THR A 53 11.54 -6.18 0.68
N ILE A 54 12.33 -5.37 -0.04
CA ILE A 54 12.53 -3.96 0.27
C ILE A 54 11.22 -3.17 0.08
N VAL A 55 10.48 -3.37 -1.01
CA VAL A 55 9.20 -2.66 -1.21
C VAL A 55 8.16 -3.05 -0.16
N HIS A 56 8.15 -4.32 0.28
CA HIS A 56 7.31 -4.76 1.37
C HIS A 56 7.67 -4.04 2.68
N GLN A 57 8.95 -3.84 2.99
CA GLN A 57 9.39 -3.06 4.15
C GLN A 57 8.94 -1.60 4.06
N MET A 58 9.04 -0.98 2.87
CA MET A 58 8.53 0.37 2.62
C MET A 58 7.02 0.47 2.90
N TRP A 59 6.21 -0.43 2.36
CA TRP A 59 4.76 -0.47 2.61
C TRP A 59 4.43 -0.70 4.08
N THR A 60 5.13 -1.64 4.73
CA THR A 60 4.97 -1.93 6.16
C THR A 60 5.19 -0.68 6.99
N ARG A 61 6.25 0.09 6.69
CA ARG A 61 6.55 1.36 7.38
C ARG A 61 5.45 2.39 7.17
N ILE A 62 4.90 2.50 5.95
CA ILE A 62 3.83 3.46 5.64
C ILE A 62 2.56 3.11 6.41
N ILE A 63 2.10 1.86 6.34
CA ILE A 63 0.84 1.41 6.95
C ILE A 63 0.93 1.37 8.48
N SER A 64 2.12 1.14 9.04
CA SER A 64 2.32 1.12 10.51
C SER A 64 2.57 2.51 11.10
N SER A 65 2.66 3.56 10.27
CA SER A 65 2.87 4.93 10.74
C SER A 65 1.66 5.43 11.55
N PRO A 66 1.86 6.23 12.61
CA PRO A 66 0.76 6.91 13.31
C PRO A 66 -0.09 7.81 12.39
N ALA A 67 0.46 8.23 11.24
CA ALA A 67 -0.30 8.97 10.23
C ALA A 67 -1.35 8.11 9.50
N PHE A 68 -1.22 6.78 9.56
CA PHE A 68 -2.12 5.80 8.96
C PHE A 68 -3.17 5.31 9.99
N ASN A 69 -3.82 6.26 10.67
CA ASN A 69 -4.72 6.02 11.80
C ASN A 69 -6.20 5.82 11.42
N GLY A 70 -6.55 5.94 10.14
CA GLY A 70 -7.92 5.78 9.66
C GLY A 70 -8.80 7.04 9.65
N GLU A 71 -8.29 8.19 10.11
CA GLU A 71 -9.06 9.45 10.13
C GLU A 71 -9.21 10.07 8.73
N ARG A 72 -8.13 10.06 7.94
CA ARG A 72 -8.11 10.61 6.57
C ARG A 72 -7.93 9.53 5.49
N ILE A 73 -7.27 8.44 5.83
CA ILE A 73 -7.02 7.32 4.93
C ILE A 73 -8.07 6.27 5.23
N ILE A 74 -9.06 6.15 4.34
CA ILE A 74 -10.25 5.32 4.59
C ILE A 74 -10.20 3.96 3.87
N GLY A 75 -9.21 3.78 2.99
CA GLY A 75 -8.93 2.57 2.23
C GLY A 75 -7.56 2.60 1.60
#